data_AF-A0A3E2NVY5-F1
#
_entry.id   AF-A0A3E2NVY5-F1
#
_cell.length_a   1.000
_cell.length_b   1.000
_cell.length_c   1.000
_cell.angle_alpha   90.00
_cell.angle_beta   90.00
_cell.angle_gamma   90.00
#
_symmetry.space_group_name_H-M   'P 1'
#
loop_
_entity.id
_entity.type
_entity.pdbx_description
1 polymer ?
#
loop_
_entity_poly.entity_id
_entity_poly.type
_entity_poly.pdbx_seq_one_letter_code
_entity_poly.pdbx_strand_id
1 'polypeptide(L)' 'MKKIFSMLTLLLFGLATFTQVSAGTFQDTTKKTKSGKLNRRYNANKHLKKDGTMDMRYKSSKNASKKVEAEKKKPVKP' A
#
# COMPACT_ATOMS: atom_id res chain seq x y z
N MET A 1 12.44 42.16 25.94
CA MET A 1 11.16 41.75 25.31
C MET A 1 11.36 41.01 23.98
N LYS A 2 12.19 41.52 23.06
CA LYS A 2 12.47 40.91 21.74
C LYS A 2 12.96 39.43 21.77
N LYS A 3 13.73 39.03 22.78
CA LYS A 3 14.23 37.65 22.92
C LYS A 3 13.17 36.65 23.38
N ILE A 4 12.19 37.11 24.16
CA ILE A 4 11.07 36.28 24.64
C ILE A 4 10.09 36.03 23.48
N PHE A 5 9.83 37.06 22.67
CA PHE A 5 9.06 36.91 21.43
C PHE A 5 9.75 35.96 20.44
N SER A 6 11.08 36.00 20.31
CA SER A 6 11.83 35.08 19.45
C SER A 6 11.83 33.63 19.93
N MET A 7 11.79 33.37 21.23
CA MET A 7 11.70 32.02 21.78
C MET A 7 10.27 31.46 21.67
N LEU A 8 9.26 32.32 21.83
CA LEU A 8 7.87 31.94 21.65
C LEU A 8 7.57 31.58 20.18
N THR A 9 8.10 32.32 19.21
CA THR A 9 7.92 31.99 17.78
C THR A 9 8.66 30.71 17.36
N LEU A 10 9.84 30.44 17.92
CA LEU A 10 10.56 29.19 17.66
C LEU A 10 9.83 27.96 18.24
N LEU A 11 9.20 28.11 19.41
CA LEU A 11 8.39 27.07 20.06
C LEU A 11 7.11 26.75 19.26
N LEU A 12 6.49 27.75 18.63
CA LEU A 12 5.31 27.55 17.78
C LEU A 12 5.63 26.93 16.41
N PHE A 13 6.82 27.19 15.84
CA PHE A 13 7.23 26.60 14.55
C PHE A 13 7.84 25.19 14.68
N GLY A 14 8.36 24.83 15.87
CA GLY A 14 9.02 23.55 16.14
C GLY A 14 8.11 22.32 16.18
N LEU A 15 6.78 22.49 16.32
CA LEU A 15 5.82 21.37 16.29
C LEU A 15 5.24 21.08 14.89
N ALA A 16 5.51 21.91 13.89
CA ALA A 16 4.86 21.80 12.58
C ALA A 16 5.55 20.81 11.61
N THR A 17 6.69 20.22 11.95
CA THR A 17 7.48 19.39 11.02
C THR A 17 7.33 17.87 11.19
N PHE A 18 6.41 17.37 12.02
CA PHE A 18 6.19 15.92 12.16
C PHE A 18 4.98 15.35 11.39
N THR A 19 4.28 16.13 10.57
CA THR A 19 3.11 15.63 9.82
C THR A 19 3.45 15.21 8.40
N GLN A 20 4.17 14.10 8.25
CA GLN A 20 4.03 13.26 7.05
C GLN A 20 4.30 11.77 7.32
N VAL A 21 3.62 11.18 8.31
CA VAL A 21 3.21 9.78 8.15
C VAL A 21 2.12 9.80 7.08
N SER A 22 2.53 9.38 5.89
CA SER A 22 1.64 9.15 4.76
C SER A 22 0.51 8.27 5.27
N ALA A 23 -0.72 8.81 5.28
CA ALA A 23 -1.90 7.99 5.34
C ALA A 23 -1.73 7.00 4.19
N GLY A 24 -1.45 5.74 4.52
CA GLY A 24 -1.55 4.65 3.58
C GLY A 24 -2.99 4.68 3.12
N THR A 25 -3.24 5.33 1.98
CA THR A 25 -4.46 5.11 1.24
C THR A 25 -4.44 3.62 0.93
N PHE A 26 -5.13 2.85 1.77
CA PHE A 26 -5.58 1.53 1.40
C PHE A 26 -6.53 1.77 0.24
N GLN A 27 -5.95 1.85 -0.96
CA GLN A 27 -6.69 1.86 -2.18
C GLN A 27 -7.31 0.49 -2.26
N ASP A 28 -8.53 0.37 -1.71
CA ASP A 28 -9.39 -0.77 -1.94
C ASP A 28 -9.50 -0.89 -3.46
N THR A 29 -8.80 -1.88 -4.01
CA THR A 29 -8.65 -2.08 -5.45
C THR A 29 -9.95 -2.57 -6.11
N THR A 30 -11.08 -2.54 -5.41
CA THR A 30 -12.37 -2.96 -5.94
C THR A 30 -12.97 -1.91 -6.88
N LYS A 31 -12.48 -1.86 -8.14
CA LYS A 31 -13.24 -1.21 -9.21
C LYS A 31 -14.58 -1.94 -9.39
N LYS A 32 -15.65 -1.32 -8.90
CA LYS A 32 -17.03 -1.76 -9.10
C LYS A 32 -17.43 -1.46 -10.55
N THR A 33 -18.22 -2.33 -11.17
CA THR A 33 -18.89 -2.00 -12.43
C THR A 33 -19.93 -0.90 -12.18
N LYS A 34 -20.40 -0.22 -13.25
CA LYS A 34 -21.50 0.76 -13.17
C LYS A 34 -22.76 0.19 -12.47
N SER A 35 -22.89 -1.14 -12.44
CA SER A 35 -23.96 -1.90 -11.78
C SER A 35 -23.64 -2.38 -10.34
N GLY A 36 -22.62 -1.83 -9.69
CA GLY A 36 -22.28 -2.12 -8.28
C GLY A 36 -21.65 -3.50 -8.02
N LYS A 37 -21.55 -4.37 -9.03
CA LYS A 37 -20.92 -5.69 -8.91
C LYS A 37 -19.39 -5.59 -8.99
N LEU A 38 -18.71 -6.46 -8.26
CA LEU A 38 -17.25 -6.60 -8.32
C LEU A 38 -16.85 -7.12 -9.70
N ASN A 39 -16.05 -6.34 -10.44
CA ASN A 39 -15.49 -6.81 -11.70
C ASN A 39 -14.32 -7.77 -11.41
N ARG A 40 -14.64 -9.06 -11.24
CA ARG A 40 -13.65 -10.10 -10.94
C ARG A 40 -12.57 -10.21 -12.02
N ARG A 41 -12.90 -9.98 -13.30
CA ARG A 41 -11.92 -10.01 -14.42
C ARG A 41 -10.93 -8.84 -14.35
N TYR A 42 -11.42 -7.63 -14.04
CA TYR A 42 -10.55 -6.47 -13.91
C TYR A 42 -9.61 -6.60 -12.70
N ASN A 43 -10.14 -7.07 -11.56
CA ASN A 43 -9.34 -7.20 -10.34
C ASN A 43 -8.35 -8.36 -10.42
N ALA A 44 -8.73 -9.49 -11.04
CA ALA A 44 -7.83 -10.63 -11.23
C ALA A 44 -6.66 -10.32 -12.18
N ASN A 45 -6.90 -9.50 -13.21
CA ASN A 45 -5.90 -9.25 -14.26
C ASN A 45 -5.07 -7.98 -14.05
N LYS A 46 -5.35 -7.19 -13.01
CA LYS A 46 -4.74 -5.87 -12.79
C LYS A 46 -3.20 -5.90 -12.68
N HIS A 47 -2.64 -7.03 -12.26
CA HIS A 47 -1.21 -7.22 -12.05
C HIS A 47 -0.67 -8.49 -12.74
N LEU A 48 -1.36 -8.93 -13.79
CA LEU A 48 -0.89 -10.00 -14.67
C LEU A 48 -0.34 -9.40 -15.96
N LYS A 49 0.69 -10.03 -16.50
CA LYS A 49 1.19 -9.79 -17.85
C LYS A 49 0.20 -10.36 -18.89
N LYS A 50 0.44 -10.08 -20.18
CA LYS A 50 -0.36 -10.64 -21.28
C LYS A 50 -0.31 -12.18 -21.36
N ASP A 51 0.78 -12.76 -20.86
CA ASP A 51 1.00 -14.21 -20.75
C ASP A 51 0.28 -14.83 -19.53
N GLY A 52 -0.44 -14.05 -18.73
CA GLY A 52 -1.13 -14.51 -17.53
C GLY A 52 -0.23 -14.69 -16.31
N THR A 53 1.08 -14.45 -16.43
CA THR A 53 2.02 -14.54 -15.31
C THR A 53 1.93 -13.29 -14.43
N MET A 54 2.14 -13.43 -13.13
CA MET A 54 2.20 -12.27 -12.22
C MET A 54 3.31 -11.30 -12.64
N ASP A 55 2.96 -10.02 -12.76
CA ASP A 55 3.93 -8.97 -13.06
C ASP A 55 4.69 -8.57 -11.78
N MET A 56 5.97 -8.94 -11.71
CA MET A 56 6.86 -8.70 -10.57
C MET A 56 7.22 -7.24 -10.33
N ARG A 57 6.81 -6.31 -11.21
CA ARG A 57 6.94 -4.87 -10.98
C ARG A 57 6.05 -4.41 -9.80
N TYR A 58 4.93 -5.09 -9.55
CA TYR A 58 3.98 -4.71 -8.50
C TYR A 58 4.25 -5.40 -7.15
N LYS A 59 3.98 -4.69 -6.05
CA LYS A 59 4.13 -5.21 -4.67
C LYS A 59 3.22 -6.41 -4.38
N SER A 60 1.99 -6.39 -4.89
CA SER A 60 1.02 -7.49 -4.75
C SER A 60 1.56 -8.81 -5.29
N SER A 61 2.19 -8.78 -6.47
CA SER A 61 2.83 -9.92 -7.10
C SER A 61 4.02 -10.45 -6.30
N LYS A 62 4.88 -9.56 -5.78
CA LYS A 62 6.01 -9.95 -4.91
C LYS A 62 5.56 -10.60 -3.60
N ASN A 63 4.46 -10.14 -3.04
CA ASN A 63 3.90 -10.73 -1.82
C ASN A 63 3.26 -12.09 -2.10
N ALA A 64 2.56 -12.22 -3.23
CA ALA A 64 1.99 -13.49 -3.67
C ALA A 64 3.09 -14.53 -3.96
N SER A 65 4.19 -14.15 -4.62
CA SER A 65 5.30 -15.07 -4.88
C SER A 65 5.96 -15.55 -3.58
N LYS A 66 6.14 -14.65 -2.59
CA LYS A 66 6.63 -15.02 -1.25
C LYS A 66 5.67 -15.97 -0.52
N LYS A 67 4.35 -15.76 -0.65
CA LYS A 67 3.35 -16.68 -0.09
C LYS A 67 3.44 -18.07 -0.74
N VAL A 68 3.54 -18.12 -2.07
CA VAL A 68 3.69 -19.39 -2.81
C VAL A 68 4.96 -20.12 -2.39
N GLU A 69 6.07 -19.38 -2.21
CA GLU A 69 7.31 -19.97 -1.73
C GLU A 69 7.22 -20.47 -0.28
N ALA A 70 6.56 -19.71 0.60
CA ALA A 70 6.32 -20.12 1.98
C ALA A 70 5.40 -21.34 2.08
N GLU A 71 4.44 -21.49 1.15
CA GLU A 71 3.53 -22.63 1.07
C GLU A 71 4.24 -23.90 0.61
N LYS A 72 5.19 -23.79 -0.33
CA LYS A 72 6.06 -24.92 -0.74
C LYS A 72 7.01 -25.41 0.35
N LYS A 73 7.33 -24.57 1.34
CA LYS A 73 8.21 -24.91 2.48
C LYS A 73 7.46 -25.43 3.70
N LYS A 74 6.12 -25.50 3.67
CA LYS A 74 5.38 -26.14 4.76
C LYS A 74 5.54 -27.65 4.62
N PRO A 75 5.90 -28.38 5.69
CA PRO A 75 5.88 -29.83 5.65
C PRO A 75 4.45 -30.26 5.30
N VAL A 76 4.32 -31.07 4.25
CA VAL A 76 3.09 -31.78 3.94
C VAL A 76 2.77 -32.59 5.19
N LYS A 77 1.78 -32.16 5.97
CA LYS A 77 1.30 -32.95 7.10
C LYS A 77 0.61 -34.17 6.47
N PRO A 78 1.08 -35.40 6.77
CA PRO A 78 0.45 -36.62 6.26
C PRO A 78 -1.00 -36.75 6.74
#